data_AF-A0A376PTX9-F1
#
_entry.id   AF-A0A376PTX9-F1
#
_cell.length_a   1.000
_cell.length_b   1.000
_cell.length_c   1.000
_cell.angle_alpha   90.00
_cell.angle_beta   90.00
_cell.angle_gamma   90.00
#
_symmetry.space_group_name_H-M   'P 1'
#
loop_
_entity.id
_entity.type
_entity.pdbx_description
1 polymer ?
#
loop_
_entity_poly.entity_id
_entity_poly.type
_entity_poly.pdbx_seq_one_letter_code
_entity_poly.pdbx_strand_id
1 'polypeptide(L)' 'MYKITATIEKEGGTPTNWTRYSKSKLTKSECKKMLSGKKEAGVSREQKVKLINFNCEKLLSS' A
#
# COMPACT_ATOMS: atom_id res chain seq x y z
N MET A 1 -12.42 10.66 -7.25
CA MET A 1 -11.15 9.89 -7.29
C MET A 1 -10.63 9.78 -5.86
N TYR A 2 -9.77 8.82 -5.51
CA TYR A 2 -9.22 8.69 -4.15
C TYR A 2 -7.70 8.77 -4.19
N LYS A 3 -7.12 9.50 -3.25
CA LYS A 3 -5.69 9.55 -2.96
C LYS A 3 -5.45 8.75 -1.69
N ILE A 4 -4.70 7.67 -1.82
CA ILE A 4 -4.27 6.83 -0.71
C ILE A 4 -2.80 7.16 -0.45
N THR A 5 -2.47 7.56 0.77
CA THR A 5 -1.09 7.75 1.22
C THR A 5 -0.83 6.83 2.41
N ALA A 6 0.33 6.18 2.43
CA ALA A 6 0.75 5.38 3.57
C ALA A 6 2.28 5.26 3.56
N THR A 7 2.87 4.83 4.67
CA THR A 7 4.29 4.46 4.71
C THR A 7 4.38 2.93 4.75
N ILE A 8 5.17 2.39 3.83
CA ILE A 8 5.46 0.96 3.70
C ILE A 8 6.70 0.66 4.54
N GLU A 9 6.54 -0.13 5.59
CA GLU A 9 7.64 -0.71 6.34
C GLU A 9 7.75 -2.19 5.97
N LYS A 10 8.94 -2.59 5.50
CA LYS A 10 9.27 -3.97 5.18
C LYS A 10 10.26 -4.48 6.22
N GLU A 11 10.18 -5.76 6.60
CA GLU A 11 11.19 -6.35 7.48
C GLU A 11 12.58 -6.27 6.80
N GLY A 12 13.51 -5.57 7.44
CA GLY A 12 14.86 -5.31 6.92
C GLY A 12 14.98 -4.18 5.88
N GLY A 13 13.88 -3.48 5.57
CA GLY A 13 13.88 -2.35 4.63
C GLY A 13 13.58 -1.01 5.30
N THR A 14 13.95 0.08 4.63
CA THR A 14 13.64 1.44 5.09
C THR A 14 12.15 1.77 4.88
N PRO A 15 11.48 2.40 5.85
CA PRO A 15 10.13 2.92 5.69
C PRO A 15 10.05 3.84 4.47
N THR A 16 9.19 3.51 3.51
CA THR A 16 9.06 4.23 2.24
C THR A 16 7.68 4.83 2.12
N ASN A 17 7.59 6.12 1.80
CA ASN A 17 6.32 6.77 1.51
C ASN A 17 5.69 6.21 0.22
N TRP A 18 4.43 5.84 0.32
CA TRP A 18 3.64 5.22 -0.75
C TRP A 18 2.39 6.05 -0.99
N THR A 19 2.24 6.51 -2.22
CA THR A 19 1.04 7.22 -2.66
C THR A 19 0.43 6.46 -3.84
N ARG A 20 -0.87 6.23 -3.77
CA ARG A 20 -1.63 5.56 -4.83
C ARG A 20 -2.93 6.31 -5.09
N TYR A 21 -3.26 6.44 -6.35
CA TYR A 21 -4.57 6.94 -6.77
C TYR A 21 -5.46 5.78 -7.18
N SER A 22 -6.73 5.84 -6.77
CA SER A 22 -7.72 4.81 -7.07
C SER A 22 -9.05 5.44 -7.44
N LYS A 23 -9.80 4.82 -8.36
CA LYS A 23 -11.16 5.24 -8.68
C LYS A 23 -12.13 4.90 -7.54
N SER A 24 -11.83 3.84 -6.79
CA SER A 24 -12.65 3.33 -5.68
C SER A 24 -11.93 3.49 -4.34
N LYS A 25 -12.70 3.57 -3.25
CA LYS A 25 -12.16 3.59 -1.88
C LYS A 25 -11.48 2.26 -1.59
N LEU A 26 -10.22 2.33 -1.14
CA LEU A 26 -9.45 1.15 -0.75
C LEU A 26 -9.31 1.10 0.76
N THR A 27 -9.29 -0.12 1.31
CA THR A 27 -8.99 -0.34 2.72
C THR A 27 -7.50 -0.60 2.90
N LYS A 28 -7.05 -0.47 4.15
CA LYS A 28 -5.67 -0.83 4.53
C LYS A 28 -5.34 -2.28 4.18
N SER A 29 -6.31 -3.21 4.33
CA SER A 29 -6.13 -4.63 4.01
C SER A 29 -5.93 -4.85 2.51
N GLU A 30 -6.75 -4.23 1.67
CA GLU A 30 -6.60 -4.29 0.21
C GLU A 30 -5.23 -3.74 -0.21
N CYS A 31 -4.82 -2.57 0.33
CA CYS A 31 -3.51 -2.00 0.04
C CYS A 31 -2.37 -2.92 0.49
N LYS A 32 -2.50 -3.56 1.66
CA LYS A 32 -1.52 -4.54 2.17
C LYS A 32 -1.41 -5.75 1.25
N LYS A 33 -2.53 -6.29 0.78
CA LYS A 33 -2.57 -7.44 -0.13
C LYS A 33 -1.92 -7.11 -1.47
N MET A 34 -2.18 -5.90 -2.00
CA MET A 34 -1.53 -5.42 -3.23
C MET A 34 -0.01 -5.29 -3.09
N LEU A 35 0.47 -4.79 -1.94
CA LEU A 35 1.89 -4.58 -1.69
C LEU A 35 2.64 -5.86 -1.32
N SER A 36 1.96 -6.77 -0.62
CA SER A 36 2.48 -8.10 -0.27
C SER A 36 2.42 -9.08 -1.44
N GLY A 37 1.70 -8.76 -2.51
CA GLY A 37 1.29 -9.70 -3.56
C GLY A 37 2.22 -9.84 -4.77
N LYS A 38 3.35 -9.12 -4.84
CA LYS A 38 4.36 -9.37 -5.89
C LYS A 38 5.20 -10.57 -5.50
N LYS A 39 4.66 -11.77 -5.72
CA LYS A 39 5.46 -12.99 -5.85
C LYS A 39 6.26 -12.87 -7.14
N GLU A 40 7.50 -12.44 -7.07
CA GLU A 40 8.44 -12.72 -8.16
C GLU A 40 8.54 -14.24 -8.28
N ALA A 41 8.45 -14.75 -9.51
CA ALA A 41 8.52 -16.19 -9.78
C ALA A 41 9.83 -16.74 -9.20
N GLY A 42 9.73 -17.51 -8.11
CA GLY A 42 10.87 -18.17 -7.46
C GLY A 42 11.18 -17.75 -6.02
N VAL A 43 10.60 -16.68 -5.47
CA VAL A 43 10.85 -16.27 -4.07
C VAL A 43 9.63 -16.51 -3.20
N SER A 44 9.64 -17.64 -2.50
CA SER A 44 8.67 -18.06 -1.48
C SER A 44 8.86 -17.34 -0.13
N ARG A 45 9.12 -16.03 -0.16
CA ARG A 45 9.15 -15.21 1.07
C ARG A 45 8.01 -14.23 0.99
N GLU A 46 6.91 -14.53 1.69
CA GLU A 46 5.87 -13.54 1.98
C GLU A 46 6.54 -12.38 2.73
N GLN A 47 6.93 -11.32 2.00
CA GLN A 47 7.46 -10.12 2.63
C GLN A 47 6.32 -9.52 3.46
N LYS A 48 6.47 -9.58 4.79
CA LYS A 48 5.49 -9.04 5.72
C LYS A 48 5.54 -7.51 5.65
N VAL A 49 4.75 -6.95 4.75
CA VAL A 49 4.62 -5.51 4.61
C VAL A 49 3.71 -4.96 5.70
N LYS A 50 4.20 -4.02 6.48
CA LYS A 50 3.38 -3.18 7.37
C LYS A 50 3.07 -1.86 6.67
N LEU A 51 1.79 -1.50 6.67
CA LEU A 51 1.38 -0.13 6.31
C LEU A 51 1.15 0.65 7.61
N ILE A 52 1.89 1.75 7.75
CA ILE A 52 1.68 2.75 8.81
C ILE A 52 1.22 4.07 8.18
N ASN A 53 0.66 4.99 8.97
CA ASN A 53 0.16 6.29 8.50
C ASN A 53 -0.79 6.20 7.29
N PHE A 54 -1.64 5.17 7.27
CA PHE A 54 -2.59 4.96 6.18
C PHE A 54 -3.67 6.05 6.19
N ASN A 55 -3.77 6.79 5.09
CA ASN A 55 -4.80 7.78 4.83
C ASN A 55 -5.42 7.52 3.45
N CYS A 56 -6.73 7.71 3.34
CA CYS A 56 -7.48 7.55 2.10
C CYS A 56 -8.45 8.73 1.94
N GLU A 57 -8.06 9.69 1.13
CA GLU A 57 -8.80 10.92 0.91
C GLU A 57 -9.58 10.84 -0.41
N LYS A 58 -10.84 11.26 -0.39
CA LYS A 58 -11.60 11.44 -1.62
C LYS A 58 -11.14 12.75 -2.26
N LEU A 59 -10.46 12.65 -3.41
CA LEU A 59 -10.29 13.77 -4.31
C LEU A 59 -11.66 14.10 -4.90
N LEU A 60 -12.30 15.10 -4.30
CA LEU A 60 -13.37 15.86 -4.93
C LEU A 60 -12.73 16.64 -6.07
N SER A 61 -13.05 16.24 -7.30
CA SER A 61 -12.89 17.11 -8.45
C SER A 61 -13.86 18.27 -8.23
N SER A 62 -13.32 19.44 -7.91
CA SER A 62 -14.09 20.68 -7.91
C SER A 62 -14.36 21.15 -9.33
#